data_AF-A0A7Y8E4B3-F1
#
_entry.id   AF-A0A7Y8E4B3-F1
#
_cell.length_a   1.000
_cell.length_b   1.000
_cell.length_c   1.000
_cell.angle_alpha   90.00
_cell.angle_beta   90.00
_cell.angle_gamma   90.00
#
_symmetry.space_group_name_H-M   'P 1'
#
loop_
_entity.id
_entity.type
_entity.pdbx_description
1 polymer ?
#
loop_
_entity_poly.entity_id
_entity_poly.type
_entity_poly.pdbx_seq_one_letter_code
_entity_poly.pdbx_strand_id
1 'polypeptide(L)'
;MNSCVRYLAVVALGLALAPLAQAQNLPGSYNTNNSPIHRANPNSMQGTQPNAPAATRGVQPAPTGPVPTVENGGIGNRYPTRNAAPSRPATAPKAPTYDANGNRR
;
A
#
# COMPACT_ATOMS: atom_id res chain seq x y z
N MET A 1 -10.04 -84.18 -4.19
CA MET A 1 -9.52 -83.00 -3.48
C MET A 1 -9.48 -81.87 -4.51
N ASN A 2 -10.31 -80.82 -4.48
CA ASN A 2 -9.97 -79.54 -3.82
C ASN A 2 -10.95 -78.43 -4.25
N SER A 3 -12.22 -78.74 -4.53
CA SER A 3 -13.17 -77.75 -5.09
C SER A 3 -13.26 -76.49 -4.22
N CYS A 4 -13.27 -76.69 -2.89
CA CYS A 4 -13.17 -75.61 -1.90
C CYS A 4 -11.89 -74.79 -2.05
N VAL A 5 -10.73 -75.43 -2.20
CA VAL A 5 -9.44 -74.73 -2.39
C VAL A 5 -9.41 -73.95 -3.70
N ARG A 6 -10.07 -74.43 -4.75
CA ARG A 6 -10.19 -73.72 -6.03
C ARG A 6 -11.01 -72.45 -5.89
N TYR A 7 -12.15 -72.50 -5.18
CA TYR A 7 -12.95 -71.30 -4.91
C TYR A 7 -12.20 -70.31 -4.04
N LEU A 8 -11.49 -70.78 -3.00
CA LEU A 8 -10.66 -69.92 -2.15
C LEU A 8 -9.51 -69.29 -2.95
N ALA A 9 -8.89 -70.01 -3.88
CA ALA A 9 -7.86 -69.46 -4.76
C ALA A 9 -8.41 -68.37 -5.69
N VAL A 10 -9.62 -68.54 -6.23
CA VAL A 10 -10.27 -67.52 -7.07
C VAL A 10 -10.62 -66.27 -6.27
N VAL A 11 -11.13 -66.42 -5.04
CA VAL A 11 -11.43 -65.29 -4.15
C VAL A 11 -10.14 -64.57 -3.72
N ALA A 12 -9.10 -65.31 -3.35
CA ALA A 12 -7.81 -64.74 -3.00
C ALA A 12 -7.17 -63.98 -4.18
N LEU A 13 -7.27 -64.52 -5.40
CA LEU A 13 -6.79 -63.86 -6.61
C LEU A 13 -7.58 -62.58 -6.92
N GLY A 14 -8.91 -62.61 -6.75
CA GLY A 14 -9.77 -61.42 -6.91
C GLY A 14 -9.43 -60.31 -5.91
N LEU A 15 -9.19 -60.66 -4.64
CA LEU A 15 -8.79 -59.71 -3.60
C LEU A 15 -7.36 -59.18 -3.81
N ALA A 16 -6.45 -59.99 -4.37
CA ALA A 16 -5.08 -59.56 -4.69
C ALA A 16 -5.03 -58.60 -5.89
N LEU A 17 -5.98 -58.70 -6.84
CA LEU A 17 -6.09 -57.84 -8.02
C LEU A 17 -6.96 -56.59 -7.78
N ALA A 18 -7.80 -56.58 -6.73
CA ALA A 18 -8.67 -55.45 -6.39
C ALA A 18 -7.97 -54.13 -5.99
N PRO A 19 -6.76 -54.09 -5.37
CA PRO A 19 -6.14 -52.84 -4.96
C PRO A 19 -5.39 -52.14 -6.09
N LEU A 20 -5.43 -52.65 -7.34
CA LEU A 20 -5.21 -51.82 -8.55
C LEU A 20 -6.43 -50.93 -8.81
N ALA A 21 -6.92 -50.33 -7.72
CA ALA A 21 -7.98 -49.36 -7.66
C ALA A 21 -7.73 -48.33 -8.75
N GLN A 22 -8.70 -48.28 -9.64
CA GLN A 22 -8.66 -47.45 -10.82
C GLN A 22 -8.45 -46.01 -10.39
N ALA A 23 -7.43 -45.36 -10.95
CA ALA A 23 -7.40 -43.91 -11.01
C ALA A 23 -8.60 -43.50 -11.87
N GLN A 24 -9.75 -43.27 -11.23
CA GLN A 24 -10.93 -42.72 -11.86
C GLN A 24 -10.62 -41.27 -12.22
N ASN A 25 -10.00 -41.06 -13.38
CA ASN A 25 -10.03 -39.77 -14.03
C ASN A 25 -11.49 -39.51 -14.41
N LEU A 26 -12.21 -38.79 -13.55
CA LEU A 26 -13.44 -38.12 -13.95
C LEU A 26 -13.12 -37.29 -15.20
N PRO A 27 -13.94 -37.36 -16.26
CA PRO A 27 -13.83 -36.42 -17.37
C PRO A 27 -13.93 -34.99 -16.80
N GLY A 28 -12.83 -34.24 -16.86
CA GLY A 28 -12.78 -32.87 -16.33
C GLY A 28 -11.99 -32.67 -15.02
N SER A 29 -11.53 -33.73 -14.34
CA SER A 29 -10.67 -33.58 -13.15
C SER A 29 -9.20 -33.54 -13.56
N TYR A 30 -8.72 -32.36 -13.92
CA TYR A 30 -7.30 -32.12 -14.20
C TYR A 30 -6.65 -31.61 -12.92
N ASN A 31 -5.82 -32.43 -12.29
CA ASN A 31 -4.77 -31.92 -11.42
C ASN A 31 -3.79 -31.13 -12.31
N THR A 32 -3.97 -29.82 -12.39
CA THR A 32 -3.14 -28.90 -13.19
C THR A 32 -1.69 -28.81 -12.68
N ASN A 33 -1.40 -29.30 -11.48
CA ASN A 33 -0.11 -29.09 -10.81
C ASN A 33 0.85 -30.28 -10.90
N ASN A 34 0.44 -31.44 -11.44
CA ASN A 34 1.26 -32.66 -11.48
C ASN A 34 1.39 -33.27 -12.89
N SER A 35 1.32 -32.45 -13.95
CA SER A 35 1.67 -32.89 -15.30
C SER A 35 3.14 -32.54 -15.60
N PRO A 36 3.94 -33.43 -16.23
CA PRO A 36 5.32 -33.13 -16.64
C PRO A 36 5.43 -31.89 -17.52
N ILE A 37 4.34 -31.52 -18.16
CA ILE A 37 4.21 -30.31 -18.95
C ILE A 37 3.37 -29.31 -18.16
N HIS A 38 4.03 -28.48 -17.34
CA HIS A 38 3.43 -27.31 -16.70
C HIS A 38 3.06 -26.28 -17.79
N ARG A 39 1.91 -26.46 -18.45
CA ARG A 39 1.36 -25.43 -19.34
C ARG A 39 0.68 -24.36 -18.51
N ALA A 40 1.45 -23.67 -17.66
CA ALA A 40 1.03 -22.36 -17.21
C ALA A 40 0.80 -21.51 -18.46
N ASN A 41 -0.37 -20.88 -18.56
CA ASN A 41 -0.59 -19.86 -19.58
C ASN A 41 0.58 -18.86 -19.47
N PRO A 42 1.29 -18.53 -20.56
CA PRO A 42 2.42 -17.60 -20.48
C PRO A 42 2.05 -16.23 -19.90
N ASN A 43 0.76 -15.86 -19.91
CA ASN A 43 0.23 -14.66 -19.24
C ASN A 43 -0.31 -14.93 -17.83
N SER A 44 -0.26 -16.16 -17.32
CA SER A 44 -0.68 -16.50 -15.97
C SER A 44 0.44 -16.19 -15.00
N MET A 45 0.15 -15.32 -14.04
CA MET A 45 1.03 -15.03 -12.89
C MET A 45 0.79 -16.00 -11.72
N GLN A 46 -0.04 -17.03 -11.90
CA GLN A 46 -0.36 -18.00 -10.86
C GLN A 46 0.93 -18.73 -10.42
N GLY A 47 1.38 -18.48 -9.19
CA GLY A 47 2.60 -19.07 -8.61
C GLY A 47 3.88 -18.25 -8.79
N THR A 48 3.88 -17.22 -9.63
CA THR A 48 5.06 -16.35 -9.87
C THR A 48 4.97 -15.02 -9.10
N GLN A 49 3.85 -14.77 -8.42
CA GLN A 49 3.71 -13.55 -7.63
C GLN A 49 4.58 -13.67 -6.36
N PRO A 50 5.51 -12.74 -6.13
CA PRO A 50 6.29 -12.72 -4.89
C PRO A 50 5.35 -12.65 -3.69
N ASN A 51 5.47 -13.59 -2.75
CA ASN A 51 4.75 -13.56 -1.47
C ASN A 51 5.37 -12.58 -0.46
N ALA A 52 6.50 -11.97 -0.82
CA ALA A 52 7.13 -10.95 0.00
C ALA A 52 6.39 -9.62 -0.21
N PRO A 53 6.07 -8.86 0.86
CA PRO A 53 5.61 -7.49 0.70
C PRO A 53 6.65 -6.73 -0.13
N ALA A 54 6.19 -5.90 -1.08
CA ALA A 54 7.05 -5.08 -1.93
C ALA A 54 7.85 -4.10 -1.05
N ALA A 55 8.98 -4.56 -0.54
CA ALA A 55 9.83 -3.79 0.35
C ALA A 55 10.71 -2.87 -0.48
N THR A 56 10.15 -1.78 -0.99
CA THR A 56 10.94 -0.58 -1.28
C THR A 56 10.05 0.65 -1.22
N ARG A 57 9.64 1.03 0.00
CA ARG A 57 9.26 2.42 0.26
C ARG A 57 10.56 3.24 0.15
N GLY A 58 10.88 3.67 -1.06
CA GLY A 58 11.99 4.59 -1.32
C GLY A 58 11.87 5.84 -0.44
N VAL A 59 13.02 6.48 -0.20
CA VAL A 59 13.14 7.76 0.51
C VAL A 59 11.99 8.65 0.07
N GLN A 60 11.09 8.98 1.01
CA GLN A 60 10.02 9.94 0.75
C GLN A 60 10.72 11.28 0.53
N PRO A 61 10.66 11.90 -0.67
CA PRO A 61 11.17 13.23 -0.84
C PRO A 61 10.43 14.14 0.15
N ALA A 62 11.16 15.04 0.81
CA ALA A 62 10.51 16.09 1.59
C ALA A 62 9.46 16.80 0.70
N PRO A 63 8.32 17.23 1.26
CA PRO A 63 7.32 17.94 0.48
C PRO A 63 7.98 19.13 -0.21
N THR A 64 7.89 19.17 -1.54
CA THR A 64 8.36 20.30 -2.33
C THR A 64 7.57 21.53 -1.93
N GLY A 65 8.27 22.55 -1.44
CA GLY A 65 7.68 23.84 -1.15
C GLY A 65 7.08 24.49 -2.41
N PRO A 66 6.26 25.54 -2.24
CA PRO A 66 5.72 26.28 -3.38
C PRO A 66 6.85 26.81 -4.27
N VAL A 67 6.63 26.72 -5.59
CA VAL A 67 7.59 27.22 -6.60
C VAL A 67 7.84 28.72 -6.35
N PRO A 68 9.10 29.20 -6.35
CA PRO A 68 9.37 30.63 -6.21
C PRO A 68 8.76 31.40 -7.38
N THR A 69 7.90 32.37 -7.09
CA THR A 69 7.28 33.26 -8.07
C THR A 69 7.50 34.74 -7.73
N VAL A 70 7.17 35.61 -8.69
CA VAL A 70 7.19 37.05 -8.49
C VAL A 70 6.05 37.51 -7.57
N GLU A 71 5.07 36.69 -7.21
CA GLU A 71 3.97 37.04 -6.30
C GLU A 71 4.18 36.54 -4.86
N ASN A 72 4.92 35.43 -4.65
CA ASN A 72 5.07 34.80 -3.32
C ASN A 72 6.34 35.19 -2.53
N GLY A 73 7.45 35.50 -3.20
CA GLY A 73 8.62 36.19 -2.62
C GLY A 73 9.92 35.61 -3.11
N GLY A 74 9.82 34.44 -3.74
CA GLY A 74 10.98 33.66 -4.15
C GLY A 74 11.73 34.25 -5.33
N ILE A 75 11.12 35.14 -6.13
CA ILE A 75 11.80 35.87 -7.20
C ILE A 75 11.92 37.35 -6.80
N GLY A 76 13.17 37.83 -6.65
CA GLY A 76 13.50 39.17 -6.16
C GLY A 76 13.15 40.35 -7.09
N ASN A 77 12.34 40.14 -8.12
CA ASN A 77 11.95 41.18 -9.10
C ASN A 77 10.65 41.92 -8.71
N ARG A 78 10.23 41.77 -7.46
CA ARG A 78 9.06 42.44 -6.88
C ARG A 78 9.33 43.94 -6.71
N TYR A 79 8.32 44.77 -6.97
CA TYR A 79 8.31 46.13 -6.43
C TYR A 79 8.24 46.08 -4.89
N PRO A 80 8.88 47.02 -4.17
CA PRO A 80 8.78 47.09 -2.72
C PRO A 80 7.30 47.18 -2.29
N THR A 81 6.77 46.11 -1.72
CA THR A 81 5.46 46.15 -1.06
C THR A 81 5.63 46.90 0.25
N ARG A 82 4.84 47.98 0.43
CA ARG A 82 4.78 48.72 1.68
C ARG A 82 4.10 47.85 2.75
N ASN A 83 4.84 46.90 3.32
CA ASN A 83 4.37 46.00 4.39
C ASN A 83 4.32 46.67 5.76
N ALA A 84 4.77 47.93 5.87
CA ALA A 84 4.64 48.68 7.10
C ALA A 84 3.16 49.06 7.32
N ALA A 85 2.56 48.51 8.37
CA ALA A 85 1.31 49.05 8.90
C ALA A 85 1.50 50.56 9.15
N PRO A 86 0.52 51.42 8.80
CA PRO A 86 0.60 52.83 9.13
C PRO A 86 0.84 52.95 10.65
N SER A 87 1.99 53.50 11.04
CA SER A 87 2.22 53.83 12.45
C SER A 87 1.24 54.92 12.82
N ARG A 88 0.22 54.58 13.61
CA ARG A 88 -0.68 55.57 14.20
C ARG A 88 0.15 56.39 15.20
N PRO A 89 0.13 57.73 15.15
CA PRO A 89 0.77 58.55 16.18
C PRO A 89 0.25 58.12 17.55
N ALA A 90 1.16 57.81 18.47
CA ALA A 90 0.78 57.44 19.83
C ALA A 90 0.01 58.61 20.46
N THR A 91 -1.29 58.41 20.71
CA THR A 91 -2.08 59.34 21.53
C THR A 91 -1.77 59.04 22.99
N ALA A 92 -0.60 59.45 23.46
CA ALA A 92 -0.31 59.42 24.88
C ALA A 92 -1.23 60.43 25.58
N PRO A 93 -1.97 60.06 26.65
CA PRO A 93 -2.71 61.03 27.44
C PRO A 93 -1.71 62.02 28.04
N LYS A 94 -1.80 63.31 27.65
CA LYS A 94 -1.02 64.37 28.29
C LYS A 94 -1.61 64.60 29.69
N ALA A 95 -0.79 64.49 30.73
CA ALA A 95 -1.21 64.84 32.07
C ALA A 95 -1.63 66.32 32.14
N PRO A 96 -2.69 66.67 32.89
CA PRO A 96 -3.10 68.05 33.07
C PRO A 96 -1.96 68.87 33.70
N THR A 97 -1.74 70.06 33.17
CA THR A 97 -0.75 71.00 33.72
C THR A 97 -1.44 71.83 34.79
N TYR A 98 -0.87 71.89 35.98
CA TYR A 98 -1.38 72.70 37.09
C TYR A 98 -0.50 73.95 37.27
N ASP A 99 -1.11 75.08 37.62
CA ASP A 99 -0.37 76.28 38.02
C ASP A 99 0.15 76.17 39.47
N ALA A 100 0.91 77.16 39.92
CA ALA A 100 1.47 77.19 41.28
C ALA A 100 0.40 77.18 42.39
N ASN A 101 -0.85 77.48 42.05
CA ASN A 101 -1.99 77.50 42.96
C ASN A 101 -2.80 76.19 42.90
N GLY A 102 -2.37 75.21 42.09
CA GLY A 102 -3.05 73.92 41.93
C GLY A 102 -4.26 73.94 40.99
N ASN A 103 -4.46 75.01 40.21
CA ASN A 103 -5.54 75.11 39.24
C ASN A 103 -5.10 74.51 37.89
N ARG A 104 -5.98 73.76 37.24
CA ARG A 104 -5.73 73.20 35.91
C ARG A 104 -5.67 74.33 34.88
N ARG A 105 -4.59 74.39 34.12
CA ARG A 105 -4.41 75.30 32.97
C ARG A 105 -4.96 74.70 31.68
#